data_AF-A0A9Y1FJX8-F1
#
_entry.id   AF-A0A9Y1FJX8-F1
#
_cell.length_a   1.000
_cell.length_b   1.000
_cell.length_c   1.000
_cell.angle_alpha   90.00
_cell.angle_beta   90.00
_cell.angle_gamma   90.00
#
_symmetry.space_group_name_H-M   'P 1'
#
loop_
_entity.id
_entity.type
_entity.pdbx_description
1 polymer ?
#
loop_
_entity_poly.entity_id
_entity_poly.type
_entity_poly.pdbx_seq_one_letter_code
_entity_poly.pdbx_strand_id
1 'polypeptide(L)'
;MQTILVIILCVIGIVSIALLLILLRKKQEQSPIIERAQDILIKINQKIYATNRNIDKLDNEISNLIVAKEKNDPSLLSSVTSIEDIPQLIEKKKEKIEQYILVLRDLKQFKENIESQLKAKKETELLELEQLLNEISEKLKQVF
;
A
#
# COMPACT_ATOMS: atom_id res chain seq x y z
N MET A 1 -51.39 39.18 8.16
CA MET A 1 -51.28 37.71 8.20
C MET A 1 -50.60 37.13 6.96
N GLN A 2 -50.93 37.57 5.73
CA GLN A 2 -50.30 37.04 4.50
C GLN A 2 -48.78 37.28 4.39
N THR A 3 -48.26 38.43 4.84
CA THR A 3 -46.83 38.76 4.77
C THR A 3 -45.95 37.84 5.62
N ILE A 4 -46.42 37.44 6.80
CA ILE A 4 -45.70 36.52 7.69
C ILE A 4 -45.63 35.12 7.07
N LEU A 5 -46.70 34.67 6.41
CA LEU A 5 -46.76 33.36 5.76
C LEU A 5 -45.75 33.25 4.60
N VAL A 6 -45.59 34.32 3.81
CA VAL A 6 -44.64 34.38 2.69
C VAL A 6 -43.20 34.32 3.18
N ILE A 7 -42.87 35.02 4.27
CA ILE A 7 -41.52 34.99 4.86
C ILE A 7 -41.17 33.59 5.35
N ILE A 8 -42.10 32.90 6.02
CA ILE A 8 -41.89 31.53 6.51
C ILE A 8 -41.62 30.56 5.34
N LEU A 9 -42.38 30.67 4.25
CA LEU A 9 -42.17 29.83 3.06
C LEU A 9 -40.81 30.06 2.39
N CYS A 10 -40.35 31.32 2.32
CA CYS A 10 -39.03 31.64 1.78
C CYS A 10 -37.89 31.06 2.64
N VAL A 11 -37.98 31.16 3.97
CA VAL A 11 -36.96 30.62 4.88
C VAL A 11 -36.89 29.09 4.78
N ILE A 12 -38.04 28.41 4.72
CA ILE A 12 -38.08 26.95 4.53
C ILE A 12 -37.47 26.55 3.18
N GLY A 13 -37.73 27.31 2.12
CA GLY A 13 -37.14 27.08 0.80
C GLY A 13 -35.61 27.19 0.79
N ILE A 14 -35.06 28.24 1.41
CA ILE A 14 -33.61 28.46 1.49
C ILE A 14 -32.93 27.36 2.32
N VAL A 15 -33.52 27.01 3.47
CA VAL A 15 -33.00 25.92 4.33
C VAL A 15 -33.03 24.59 3.60
N SER A 16 -34.09 24.31 2.84
CA SER A 16 -34.22 23.09 2.05
C SER A 16 -33.19 23.03 0.92
N ILE A 17 -32.95 24.12 0.21
CA ILE A 17 -31.91 24.21 -0.83
C ILE A 17 -30.51 24.05 -0.24
N ALA A 18 -30.24 24.66 0.92
CA ALA A 18 -28.97 24.51 1.61
C ALA A 18 -28.74 23.06 2.08
N LEU A 19 -29.77 22.41 2.64
CA LEU A 19 -29.74 20.98 2.98
C LEU A 19 -29.52 20.11 1.75
N LEU A 20 -30.17 20.43 0.62
CA LEU A 20 -30.02 19.69 -0.63
C LEU A 20 -28.60 19.86 -1.21
N LEU A 21 -28.01 21.04 -1.13
CA LEU A 21 -26.61 21.29 -1.50
C LEU A 21 -25.62 20.58 -0.57
N ILE A 22 -25.88 20.52 0.74
CA ILE A 22 -25.08 19.77 1.70
C ILE A 22 -25.21 18.26 1.44
N LEU A 23 -26.40 17.77 1.16
CA LEU A 23 -26.65 16.36 0.81
C LEU A 23 -26.01 16.01 -0.54
N LEU A 24 -26.08 16.87 -1.55
CA LEU A 24 -25.37 16.70 -2.82
C LEU A 24 -23.85 16.71 -2.65
N ARG A 25 -23.30 17.56 -1.77
CA ARG A 25 -21.88 17.52 -1.39
C ARG A 25 -21.51 16.26 -0.63
N LYS A 26 -22.38 15.74 0.25
CA LYS A 26 -22.16 14.50 0.99
C LYS A 26 -22.31 13.26 0.10
N LYS A 27 -23.08 13.39 -0.99
CA LYS A 27 -23.25 12.43 -2.07
C LYS A 27 -22.21 12.61 -3.20
N GLN A 28 -21.18 13.42 -2.98
CA GLN A 28 -19.84 13.01 -3.42
C GLN A 28 -19.45 11.80 -2.55
N GLU A 29 -20.16 10.70 -2.76
CA GLU A 29 -19.67 9.36 -2.50
C GLU A 29 -18.23 9.33 -3.03
N GLN A 30 -17.28 8.82 -2.24
CA GLN A 30 -15.94 8.59 -2.74
C GLN A 30 -16.10 7.89 -4.09
N SER A 31 -15.62 8.52 -5.17
CA SER A 31 -15.71 7.91 -6.51
C SER A 31 -15.24 6.46 -6.39
N PRO A 32 -15.92 5.46 -6.99
CA PRO A 32 -15.53 4.06 -6.88
C PRO A 32 -14.03 3.82 -7.19
N ILE A 33 -13.45 4.68 -8.02
CA ILE A 33 -12.02 4.70 -8.35
C ILE A 33 -11.16 5.11 -7.13
N ILE A 34 -11.60 6.06 -6.32
CA ILE A 34 -10.93 6.51 -5.09
C ILE A 34 -10.97 5.41 -4.02
N GLU A 35 -12.12 4.75 -3.83
CA GLU A 35 -12.24 3.62 -2.91
C GLU A 35 -11.30 2.48 -3.33
N ARG A 36 -11.30 2.12 -4.62
CA ARG A 36 -10.38 1.15 -5.20
C ARG A 36 -8.91 1.55 -5.02
N ALA A 37 -8.57 2.83 -5.15
CA ALA A 37 -7.22 3.32 -4.90
C ALA A 37 -6.80 3.11 -3.45
N GLN A 38 -7.68 3.39 -2.49
CA GLN A 38 -7.44 3.15 -1.07
C GLN A 38 -7.24 1.65 -0.78
N ASP A 39 -8.04 0.78 -1.37
CA ASP A 39 -7.88 -0.68 -1.25
C ASP A 39 -6.53 -1.16 -1.79
N ILE A 40 -6.11 -0.64 -2.94
CA ILE A 40 -4.81 -0.98 -3.53
C ILE A 40 -3.67 -0.45 -2.64
N LEU A 41 -3.79 0.74 -2.07
CA LEU A 41 -2.82 1.26 -1.10
C LEU A 41 -2.72 0.40 0.15
N ILE A 42 -3.84 -0.11 0.67
CA ILE A 42 -3.85 -1.05 1.81
C ILE A 42 -3.08 -2.32 1.43
N LYS A 43 -3.36 -2.92 0.26
CA LYS A 43 -2.64 -4.10 -0.23
C LYS A 43 -1.15 -3.85 -0.41
N ILE A 44 -0.76 -2.70 -0.94
CA ILE A 44 0.66 -2.30 -1.09
C ILE A 44 1.33 -2.21 0.28
N ASN A 45 0.71 -1.53 1.26
CA ASN A 45 1.27 -1.41 2.61
C ASN A 45 1.42 -2.78 3.30
N GLN A 46 0.42 -3.66 3.17
CA GLN A 46 0.51 -5.03 3.67
C GLN A 46 1.68 -5.80 3.04
N LYS A 47 1.87 -5.67 1.72
CA LYS A 47 2.99 -6.30 1.00
C LYS A 47 4.35 -5.71 1.41
N ILE A 48 4.44 -4.40 1.60
CA ILE A 48 5.66 -3.75 2.13
C ILE A 48 6.01 -4.34 3.50
N TYR A 49 5.02 -4.41 4.40
CA TYR A 49 5.23 -4.98 5.73
C TYR A 49 5.70 -6.45 5.68
N ALA A 50 5.02 -7.28 4.87
CA ALA A 50 5.40 -8.68 4.70
C ALA A 50 6.81 -8.85 4.10
N THR A 51 7.16 -8.01 3.13
CA THR A 51 8.48 -8.05 2.48
C THR A 51 9.59 -7.64 3.45
N ASN A 52 9.39 -6.57 4.24
CA ASN A 52 10.32 -6.18 5.30
C ASN A 52 10.52 -7.32 6.31
N ARG A 53 9.43 -7.94 6.77
CA ARG A 53 9.50 -9.07 7.71
C ARG A 53 10.31 -10.25 7.14
N ASN A 54 10.19 -10.51 5.83
CA ASN A 54 10.98 -11.55 5.18
C ASN A 54 12.47 -11.19 5.09
N ILE A 55 12.80 -9.92 4.87
CA ILE A 55 14.19 -9.43 4.94
C ILE A 55 14.73 -9.61 6.36
N ASP A 56 14.01 -9.17 7.38
CA ASP A 56 14.43 -9.31 8.78
C ASP A 56 14.67 -10.78 9.15
N LYS A 57 13.81 -11.68 8.67
CA LYS A 57 13.98 -13.12 8.87
C LYS A 57 15.27 -13.63 8.22
N LEU A 58 15.53 -13.26 6.96
CA LEU A 58 16.75 -13.66 6.25
C LEU A 58 18.01 -13.08 6.91
N ASP A 59 17.95 -11.85 7.38
CA ASP A 59 19.06 -11.18 8.08
C ASP A 59 19.40 -11.88 9.41
N ASN A 60 18.37 -12.26 10.17
CA ASN A 60 18.55 -13.09 11.37
C ASN A 60 19.12 -14.48 11.05
N GLU A 61 18.66 -15.11 9.97
CA GLU A 61 19.21 -16.39 9.51
C GLU A 61 20.67 -16.27 9.10
N ILE A 62 21.07 -15.19 8.41
CA ILE A 62 22.47 -14.88 8.09
C ILE A 62 23.28 -14.69 9.37
N SER A 63 22.78 -13.94 10.34
CA SER A 63 23.45 -13.72 11.62
C SER A 63 23.72 -15.03 12.36
N ASN A 64 22.74 -15.93 12.40
CA ASN A 64 22.91 -17.27 13.00
C ASN A 64 23.94 -18.11 12.27
N LEU A 65 23.95 -18.06 10.93
CA LEU A 65 24.96 -18.73 10.10
C LEU A 65 26.37 -18.20 10.37
N ILE A 66 26.54 -16.88 10.49
CA ILE A 66 27.83 -16.26 10.84
C ILE A 66 28.30 -16.76 12.21
N VAL A 67 27.43 -16.72 13.23
CA VAL A 67 27.77 -17.17 14.59
C VAL A 67 28.15 -18.65 14.63
N ALA A 68 27.41 -19.52 13.93
CA ALA A 68 27.72 -20.95 13.86
C ALA A 68 29.08 -21.19 13.21
N LYS A 69 29.41 -20.44 12.15
CA LYS A 69 30.71 -20.52 11.47
C LYS A 69 31.85 -20.02 12.35
N GLU A 70 31.69 -18.88 13.00
CA GLU A 70 32.71 -18.30 13.90
C GLU A 70 33.04 -19.21 15.08
N LYS A 71 32.02 -19.89 15.61
CA LYS A 71 32.18 -20.87 16.71
C LYS A 71 32.55 -22.27 16.23
N ASN A 72 32.56 -22.50 14.92
CA ASN A 72 32.72 -23.81 14.29
C ASN A 72 31.76 -24.87 14.89
N ASP A 73 30.53 -24.45 15.20
CA ASP A 73 29.52 -25.24 15.89
C ASP A 73 28.20 -25.26 15.09
N PRO A 74 27.96 -26.30 14.27
CA PRO A 74 26.76 -26.41 13.46
C PRO A 74 25.51 -26.71 14.29
N SER A 75 25.63 -27.11 15.57
CA SER A 75 24.48 -27.39 16.43
C SER A 75 23.68 -26.13 16.80
N LEU A 76 24.27 -24.96 16.58
CA LEU A 76 23.62 -23.66 16.74
C LEU A 76 22.60 -23.36 15.62
N LEU A 77 22.57 -24.16 14.57
CA LEU A 77 21.64 -24.03 13.45
C LEU A 77 20.43 -24.96 13.64
N SER A 78 19.25 -24.47 13.25
CA SER A 78 18.02 -25.27 13.28
C SER A 78 17.95 -26.34 12.20
N SER A 79 18.86 -26.31 11.22
CA SER A 79 18.96 -27.27 10.13
C SER A 79 20.33 -27.95 10.12
N VAL A 80 20.36 -29.20 9.65
CA VAL A 80 21.63 -29.91 9.42
C VAL A 80 22.35 -29.22 8.26
N THR A 81 23.33 -28.40 8.60
CA THR A 81 24.12 -27.60 7.66
C THR A 81 25.60 -27.80 7.98
N SER A 82 26.42 -28.13 6.98
CA SER A 82 27.87 -28.21 7.14
C SER A 82 28.45 -26.79 7.24
N ILE A 83 29.50 -26.61 8.06
CA ILE A 83 30.18 -25.32 8.24
C ILE A 83 30.77 -24.82 6.91
N GLU A 84 31.24 -25.75 6.07
CA GLU A 84 31.81 -25.50 4.75
C GLU A 84 30.79 -24.90 3.78
N ASP A 85 29.50 -25.24 3.91
CA ASP A 85 28.41 -24.76 3.06
C ASP A 85 27.87 -23.38 3.48
N ILE A 86 28.17 -22.94 4.71
CA ILE A 86 27.67 -21.67 5.27
C ILE A 86 27.93 -20.45 4.36
N PRO A 87 29.13 -20.24 3.78
CA PRO A 87 29.39 -19.09 2.92
C PRO A 87 28.43 -19.03 1.72
N GLN A 88 28.17 -20.17 1.09
CA GLN A 88 27.28 -20.24 -0.07
C GLN A 88 25.83 -19.98 0.35
N LEU A 89 25.41 -20.44 1.53
CA LEU A 89 24.07 -20.17 2.06
C LEU A 89 23.88 -18.69 2.40
N ILE A 90 24.90 -18.03 2.94
CA ILE A 90 24.86 -16.58 3.21
C ILE A 90 24.68 -15.82 1.90
N GLU A 91 25.46 -16.12 0.86
CA GLU A 91 25.34 -15.43 -0.43
C GLU A 91 23.96 -15.63 -1.05
N LYS A 92 23.43 -16.86 -1.08
CA LYS A 92 22.05 -17.13 -1.55
C LYS A 92 20.98 -16.33 -0.78
N LYS A 93 21.16 -16.15 0.53
CA LYS A 93 20.23 -15.35 1.34
C LYS A 93 20.37 -13.86 1.05
N LYS A 94 21.58 -13.35 0.84
CA LYS A 94 21.83 -11.96 0.43
C LYS A 94 21.21 -11.64 -0.93
N GLU A 95 21.42 -12.50 -1.93
CA GLU A 95 20.78 -12.37 -3.25
C GLU A 95 19.26 -12.27 -3.13
N LYS A 96 18.67 -13.08 -2.24
CA LYS A 96 17.22 -13.02 -1.97
C LYS A 96 16.79 -11.73 -1.27
N ILE A 97 17.60 -11.20 -0.35
CA ILE A 97 17.36 -9.88 0.26
C ILE A 97 17.41 -8.79 -0.81
N GLU A 98 18.38 -8.83 -1.73
CA GLU A 98 18.49 -7.87 -2.84
C GLU A 98 17.25 -7.89 -3.73
N GLN A 99 16.74 -9.09 -4.05
CA GLN A 99 15.46 -9.23 -4.78
C GLN A 99 14.30 -8.58 -4.01
N TYR A 100 14.20 -8.81 -2.70
CA TYR A 100 13.17 -8.16 -1.88
C TYR A 100 13.33 -6.63 -1.80
N ILE A 101 14.56 -6.11 -1.81
CA ILE A 101 14.82 -4.66 -1.85
C ILE A 101 14.30 -4.06 -3.16
N LEU A 102 14.51 -4.72 -4.30
CA LEU A 102 13.95 -4.28 -5.59
C LEU A 102 12.43 -4.25 -5.54
N VAL A 103 11.81 -5.30 -5.02
CA VAL A 103 10.35 -5.38 -4.82
C VAL A 103 9.84 -4.24 -3.93
N LEU A 104 10.52 -3.92 -2.83
CA LEU A 104 10.15 -2.81 -1.96
C LEU A 104 10.25 -1.45 -2.66
N ARG A 105 11.24 -1.26 -3.53
CA ARG A 105 11.38 -0.04 -4.34
C ARG A 105 10.16 0.14 -5.23
N ASP A 106 9.76 -0.90 -5.96
CA ASP A 106 8.61 -0.85 -6.87
C ASP A 106 7.31 -0.59 -6.09
N LEU A 107 7.09 -1.28 -4.97
CA LEU A 107 5.92 -1.06 -4.12
C LEU A 107 5.82 0.37 -3.57
N LYS A 108 6.96 0.95 -3.16
CA LYS A 108 7.01 2.36 -2.69
C LYS A 108 6.70 3.32 -3.84
N GLN A 109 7.25 3.09 -5.02
CA GLN A 109 6.96 3.91 -6.20
C GLN A 109 5.48 3.84 -6.59
N PHE A 110 4.87 2.65 -6.58
CA PHE A 110 3.43 2.50 -6.83
C PHE A 110 2.58 3.26 -5.81
N LYS A 111 2.94 3.18 -4.53
CA LYS A 111 2.29 3.94 -3.47
C LYS A 111 2.37 5.45 -3.69
N GLU A 112 3.57 5.97 -3.96
CA GLU A 112 3.81 7.38 -4.22
C GLU A 112 3.01 7.89 -5.43
N ASN A 113 2.95 7.11 -6.51
CA ASN A 113 2.18 7.45 -7.71
C ASN A 113 0.67 7.56 -7.40
N ILE A 114 0.11 6.58 -6.69
CA ILE A 114 -1.31 6.60 -6.30
C ILE A 114 -1.59 7.79 -5.37
N GLU A 115 -0.76 7.99 -4.35
CA GLU A 115 -0.94 9.10 -3.39
C GLU A 115 -0.81 10.48 -4.05
N SER A 116 0.07 10.60 -5.05
CA SER A 116 0.23 11.82 -5.85
C SER A 116 -1.06 12.15 -6.62
N GLN A 117 -1.61 11.16 -7.34
CA GLN A 117 -2.84 11.37 -8.11
C GLN A 117 -4.08 11.61 -7.23
N LEU A 118 -4.18 10.94 -6.08
CA LEU A 118 -5.26 11.19 -5.12
C LEU A 118 -5.26 12.63 -4.56
N LYS A 119 -4.09 13.29 -4.52
CA LYS A 119 -3.96 14.68 -4.04
C LYS A 119 -4.34 15.74 -5.06
N ALA A 120 -4.34 15.42 -6.36
CA ALA A 120 -4.44 16.41 -7.44
C ALA A 120 -5.89 16.93 -7.70
N LYS A 121 -6.93 16.21 -7.24
CA LYS A 121 -8.34 16.65 -7.12
C LYS A 121 -9.01 17.19 -8.41
N LYS A 122 -8.73 16.68 -9.61
CA LYS A 122 -9.47 17.01 -10.85
C LYS A 122 -10.14 15.79 -11.50
N GLU A 123 -11.25 16.01 -12.21
CA GLU A 123 -12.02 14.94 -12.88
C GLU A 123 -11.23 14.20 -13.97
N THR A 124 -10.37 14.90 -14.73
CA THR A 124 -9.51 14.28 -15.76
C THR A 124 -8.50 13.29 -15.16
N GLU A 125 -8.16 13.44 -13.88
CA GLU A 125 -7.18 12.62 -13.17
C GLU A 125 -7.79 11.29 -12.69
N LEU A 126 -9.12 11.14 -12.69
CA LEU A 126 -9.77 9.88 -12.31
C LEU A 126 -9.57 8.79 -13.36
N LEU A 127 -9.54 9.14 -14.65
CA LEU A 127 -9.27 8.20 -15.74
C LEU A 127 -7.80 7.74 -15.71
N GLU A 128 -6.88 8.67 -15.49
CA GLU A 128 -5.45 8.39 -15.32
C GLU A 128 -5.21 7.52 -14.08
N LEU A 129 -5.92 7.79 -12.99
CA LEU A 129 -5.90 6.97 -11.78
C LEU A 129 -6.41 5.57 -12.05
N GLU A 130 -7.53 5.42 -12.75
CA GLU A 130 -8.05 4.10 -13.09
C GLU A 130 -7.07 3.28 -13.95
N GLN A 131 -6.42 3.90 -14.93
CA GLN A 131 -5.37 3.26 -15.73
C GLN A 131 -4.17 2.84 -14.86
N LEU A 132 -3.68 3.75 -14.01
CA LEU A 132 -2.59 3.48 -13.07
C LEU A 132 -2.94 2.32 -12.12
N LEU A 133 -4.16 2.29 -11.58
CA LEU A 133 -4.62 1.22 -10.69
C LEU A 133 -4.70 -0.13 -11.41
N ASN A 134 -5.08 -0.15 -12.70
CA ASN A 134 -5.08 -1.36 -13.51
C ASN A 134 -3.66 -1.89 -13.73
N GLU A 135 -2.73 -1.03 -14.14
CA GLU A 135 -1.33 -1.39 -14.33
C GLU A 135 -0.68 -1.92 -13.05
N ILE A 136 -0.88 -1.23 -11.93
CA ILE A 136 -0.37 -1.65 -10.62
C ILE A 136 -0.99 -2.97 -10.21
N SER A 137 -2.29 -3.15 -10.41
CA SER A 137 -2.96 -4.41 -10.06
C SER A 137 -2.42 -5.60 -10.87
N GLU A 138 -2.09 -5.42 -12.14
CA GLU A 138 -1.49 -6.47 -12.96
C GLU A 138 -0.05 -6.77 -12.53
N LYS A 139 0.77 -5.74 -12.29
CA LYS A 139 2.13 -5.93 -11.77
C LYS A 139 2.13 -6.63 -10.42
N LEU A 140 1.18 -6.31 -9.53
CA LEU A 140 1.04 -6.96 -8.23
C LEU A 140 0.65 -8.44 -8.30
N LYS A 141 0.08 -8.91 -9.43
CA LYS A 141 -0.22 -10.32 -9.71
C LYS A 141 0.94 -11.07 -10.39
N GLN A 142 1.86 -10.34 -11.02
CA GLN A 142 2.99 -10.94 -11.75
C GLN A 142 4.24 -11.04 -10.88
N VAL A 143 4.45 -10.07 -10.00
CA VAL A 143 5.61 -10.00 -9.10
C VAL A 143 5.41 -10.87 -7.86
N PHE A 144 4.19 -11.39 -7.62
CA PHE A 144 3.81 -12.18 -6.45
C PHE A 144 2.69 -13.16 -6.77
#